data_AF-A0A537MYS7-F1
#
_entry.id   AF-A0A537MYS7-F1
#
_cell.length_a   1.000
_cell.length_b   1.000
_cell.length_c   1.000
_cell.angle_alpha   90.00
_cell.angle_beta   90.00
_cell.angle_gamma   90.00
#
_symmetry.space_group_name_H-M   'P 1'
#
loop_
_entity.id
_entity.type
_entity.pdbx_description
1 polymer ?
#
loop_
_entity_poly.entity_id
_entity_poly.type
_entity_poly.pdbx_seq_one_letter_code
_entity_poly.pdbx_strand_id
1 'polypeptide(L)'
;DIALVSDAILETFKGAVVLCPPSAIADRWSRRFHEPIPAMASGWMGVRARARQRGAELPLIISDHADWSELCQTLRDVGAPKVWVTHGREEALVHMARSLGIEAEALHLAGREEEEGES
;
A
#
# COMPACT_ATOMS: atom_id res chain seq x y z
N ASP A 1 5.39 -16.45 23.02
CA ASP A 1 4.62 -15.85 24.12
C ASP A 1 3.69 -14.77 23.62
N ILE A 2 2.43 -14.81 24.04
CA ILE A 2 1.40 -13.82 23.74
C ILE A 2 0.97 -13.24 25.10
N ALA A 3 1.00 -11.91 25.23
CA ALA A 3 0.64 -11.21 26.46
C ALA A 3 -0.31 -10.04 26.15
N LEU A 4 -1.11 -9.64 27.14
CA LEU A 4 -1.93 -8.44 27.02
C LEU A 4 -1.04 -7.20 27.00
N VAL A 5 -1.45 -6.22 26.20
CA VAL A 5 -0.76 -4.92 26.11
C VAL A 5 -0.72 -4.18 27.45
N SER A 6 -1.72 -4.39 28.31
CA SER A 6 -1.75 -3.83 29.67
C SER A 6 -0.63 -4.34 30.57
N ASP A 7 -0.15 -5.55 30.30
CA ASP A 7 0.78 -6.29 31.16
C ASP A 7 2.21 -6.22 30.61
N ALA A 8 2.39 -5.57 29.46
CA ALA A 8 3.67 -5.44 28.79
C ALA A 8 4.57 -4.39 29.48
N ILE A 9 5.81 -4.80 29.82
CA ILE A 9 6.85 -3.92 30.34
C ILE A 9 7.51 -3.19 29.16
N LEU A 10 7.07 -1.97 28.88
CA LEU A 10 7.42 -1.24 27.66
C LEU A 10 8.92 -0.95 27.52
N GLU A 11 9.64 -0.82 28.64
CA GLU A 11 11.09 -0.62 28.68
C GLU A 11 11.86 -1.76 27.99
N THR A 12 11.28 -2.96 27.95
CA THR A 12 11.88 -4.15 27.30
C THR A 12 11.96 -3.98 25.78
N PHE A 13 11.14 -3.11 25.17
CA PHE A 13 11.10 -2.89 23.73
C PHE A 13 12.07 -1.81 23.23
N LYS A 14 12.96 -1.29 24.09
CA LYS A 14 13.96 -0.31 23.65
C LYS A 14 14.81 -0.90 22.51
N GLY A 15 14.78 -0.24 21.35
CA GLY A 15 15.48 -0.68 20.14
C GLY A 15 14.81 -1.82 19.36
N ALA A 16 13.63 -2.28 19.79
CA ALA A 16 12.87 -3.29 19.08
C ALA A 16 12.04 -2.68 17.93
N VAL A 17 11.67 -3.52 16.96
CA VAL A 17 10.61 -3.23 15.99
C VAL A 17 9.29 -3.74 16.56
N VAL A 18 8.32 -2.85 16.73
CA VAL A 18 7.00 -3.18 17.27
C VAL A 18 5.96 -3.04 16.17
N LEU A 19 5.25 -4.12 15.89
CA LEU A 19 4.15 -4.13 14.93
C LEU A 19 2.84 -3.81 15.64
N CYS A 20 2.02 -2.97 15.02
CA CYS A 20 0.70 -2.62 15.54
C CYS A 20 -0.28 -2.32 14.40
N PRO A 21 -1.59 -2.34 14.66
CA PRO A 21 -2.59 -1.87 13.70
C PRO A 21 -2.37 -0.38 13.38
N PRO A 22 -2.75 0.10 12.17
CA PRO A 22 -2.54 1.49 11.77
C PRO A 22 -3.14 2.53 12.75
N SER A 23 -4.28 2.23 13.37
CA SER A 23 -4.94 3.10 14.35
C SER A 23 -4.10 3.33 15.61
N ALA A 24 -3.22 2.38 15.96
CA ALA A 24 -2.40 2.45 17.16
C ALA A 24 -1.16 3.34 16.99
N ILE A 25 -0.75 3.68 15.76
CA ILE A 25 0.39 4.56 15.48
C ILE A 25 0.22 5.91 16.17
N ALA A 26 -0.99 6.50 16.11
CA ALA A 26 -1.28 7.82 16.69
C ALA A 26 -1.82 7.78 18.13
N ASP A 27 -2.13 6.58 18.65
CA ASP A 27 -2.77 6.39 19.95
C ASP A 27 -1.84 6.74 21.13
N ARG A 28 -2.41 6.95 22.32
CA ARG A 28 -1.63 7.16 23.54
C ARG A 28 -0.71 5.99 23.86
N TRP A 29 -1.08 4.77 23.51
CA TRP A 29 -0.27 3.58 23.73
C TRP A 29 1.10 3.66 23.05
N SER A 30 1.17 4.05 21.77
CA SER A 30 2.44 4.13 21.02
C SER A 30 3.37 5.20 21.60
N ARG A 31 2.83 6.26 22.20
CA ARG A 31 3.61 7.34 22.84
C ARG A 31 4.28 6.93 24.14
N ARG A 32 3.92 5.77 24.72
CA ARG A 32 4.52 5.26 25.96
C ARG A 32 5.85 4.53 25.72
N PHE A 33 6.18 4.19 24.48
CA PHE A 33 7.47 3.62 24.13
C PHE A 33 8.59 4.67 24.30
N HIS A 34 9.81 4.20 24.49
CA HIS A 34 10.98 5.08 24.59
C HIS A 34 11.42 5.53 23.19
N GLU A 35 11.34 6.84 22.93
CA GLU A 35 11.73 7.47 21.65
C GLU A 35 11.24 6.70 20.41
N PRO A 36 9.93 6.43 20.30
CA PRO A 36 9.41 5.67 19.18
C PRO A 36 9.58 6.47 17.89
N ILE A 37 10.02 5.79 16.83
CA ILE A 37 9.99 6.32 15.47
C ILE A 37 8.75 5.72 14.80
N PRO A 38 7.68 6.50 14.57
CA PRO A 38 6.50 6.02 13.86
C PRO A 38 6.88 5.65 12.43
N ALA A 39 6.78 4.37 12.10
CA ALA A 39 7.05 3.86 10.76
C ALA A 39 5.77 3.27 10.17
N MET A 40 5.61 3.39 8.85
CA MET A 40 4.55 2.70 8.14
C MET A 40 5.11 2.07 6.86
N ALA A 41 4.67 0.85 6.57
CA ALA A 41 5.07 0.08 5.40
C ALA A 41 3.90 -0.02 4.42
N SER A 42 4.04 0.58 3.24
CA SER A 42 3.05 0.54 2.16
C SER A 42 3.64 1.06 0.86
N GLY A 43 3.13 0.62 -0.30
CA GLY A 43 3.51 1.17 -1.60
C GLY A 43 3.25 2.68 -1.68
N TRP A 44 2.26 3.18 -0.94
CA TRP A 44 1.93 4.60 -0.85
C TRP A 44 2.96 5.44 -0.08
N MET A 45 3.90 4.82 0.63
CA MET A 45 4.92 5.55 1.40
C MET A 45 5.94 6.27 0.52
N GLY A 46 5.96 5.99 -0.79
CA GLY A 46 6.66 6.82 -1.78
C GLY A 46 5.99 8.17 -2.02
N VAL A 47 4.70 8.33 -1.71
CA VAL A 47 3.97 9.59 -1.88
C VAL A 47 4.10 10.44 -0.62
N ARG A 48 4.91 11.50 -0.69
CA ARG A 48 5.20 12.40 0.46
C ARG A 48 3.95 12.91 1.18
N ALA A 49 2.88 13.23 0.44
CA ALA A 49 1.62 13.68 1.03
C ALA A 49 0.94 12.59 1.88
N ARG A 50 0.95 11.33 1.41
CA ARG A 50 0.38 10.17 2.12
C ARG A 50 1.21 9.83 3.36
N ALA A 51 2.53 9.79 3.23
CA ALA A 51 3.43 9.57 4.37
C ALA A 51 3.18 10.61 5.49
N ARG A 52 3.08 11.89 5.12
CA ARG A 52 2.76 12.98 6.05
C ARG A 52 1.37 12.84 6.68
N GLN A 53 0.34 12.53 5.87
CA GLN A 53 -1.04 12.35 6.35
C GLN A 53 -1.12 11.22 7.40
N ARG A 54 -0.29 10.19 7.23
CA ARG A 54 -0.25 9.00 8.09
C ARG A 54 0.65 9.17 9.30
N GLY A 55 1.34 10.30 9.43
CA GLY A 55 2.28 10.54 10.54
C GLY A 55 3.48 9.59 10.53
N ALA A 56 3.83 9.03 9.36
CA ALA A 56 4.99 8.17 9.23
C ALA A 56 6.26 9.03 9.19
N GLU A 57 7.02 9.00 10.28
CA GLU A 57 8.35 9.63 10.36
C GLU A 57 9.36 8.84 9.52
N LEU A 58 9.25 7.52 9.54
CA LEU A 58 10.00 6.61 8.68
C LEU A 58 9.07 5.93 7.66
N PRO A 59 8.91 6.47 6.44
CA PRO A 59 8.16 5.83 5.37
C PRO A 59 8.94 4.65 4.77
N LEU A 60 8.38 3.45 4.83
CA LEU A 60 8.94 2.24 4.22
C LEU A 60 8.13 1.89 2.97
N ILE A 61 8.74 1.99 1.78
CA ILE A 61 8.08 1.64 0.52
C ILE A 61 8.13 0.12 0.34
N ILE A 62 7.03 -0.55 0.67
CA ILE A 62 6.85 -1.99 0.52
C ILE A 62 5.47 -2.23 -0.08
N SER A 63 5.41 -2.92 -1.22
CA SER A 63 4.19 -3.20 -1.96
C SER A 63 4.25 -4.62 -2.52
N ASP A 64 3.10 -5.27 -2.62
CA ASP A 64 2.90 -6.54 -3.32
C ASP A 64 2.32 -6.35 -4.74
N HIS A 65 1.99 -5.12 -5.13
CA HIS A 65 1.56 -4.79 -6.49
C HIS A 65 2.72 -4.74 -7.48
N ALA A 66 2.42 -5.07 -8.74
CA ALA A 66 3.34 -4.99 -9.85
C ALA A 66 3.65 -3.53 -10.23
N ASP A 67 4.92 -3.25 -10.50
CA ASP A 67 5.36 -1.98 -11.05
C ASP A 67 4.99 -1.84 -12.53
N TRP A 68 5.02 -0.61 -13.05
CA TRP A 68 4.67 -0.31 -14.44
C TRP A 68 5.42 -1.18 -15.46
N SER A 69 6.72 -1.41 -15.24
CA SER A 69 7.53 -2.23 -16.14
C SER A 69 7.10 -3.70 -16.12
N GLU A 70 6.71 -4.22 -14.96
CA GLU A 70 6.21 -5.58 -14.77
C GLU A 70 4.81 -5.74 -15.38
N LEU A 71 3.94 -4.74 -15.25
CA LEU A 71 2.65 -4.70 -15.95
C LEU A 71 2.84 -4.73 -17.48
N CYS A 72 3.74 -3.89 -18.00
CA CYS A 72 4.05 -3.87 -19.43
C CYS A 72 4.65 -5.19 -19.91
N GLN A 73 5.51 -5.80 -19.10
CA GLN A 73 6.09 -7.11 -19.41
C GLN A 73 5.02 -8.19 -19.42
N THR A 74 4.13 -8.21 -18.43
CA THR A 74 3.02 -9.15 -18.33
C THR A 74 2.08 -9.05 -19.54
N LEU A 75 1.77 -7.84 -20.02
CA LEU A 75 0.97 -7.66 -21.24
C LEU A 75 1.60 -8.38 -22.44
N ARG A 76 2.93 -8.31 -22.59
CA ARG A 76 3.65 -8.96 -23.70
C ARG A 76 3.73 -10.47 -23.52
N ASP A 77 4.04 -10.92 -22.30
CA ASP A 77 4.23 -12.34 -22.01
C ASP A 77 2.92 -13.12 -22.12
N VAL A 78 1.81 -12.54 -21.67
CA VAL A 78 0.50 -13.17 -21.76
C VAL A 78 -0.03 -13.11 -23.20
N GLY A 79 0.21 -12.00 -23.93
CA GLY A 79 -0.22 -11.85 -25.31
C GLY A 79 -1.74 -12.03 -25.49
N ALA A 80 -2.53 -11.62 -24.49
CA ALA A 80 -3.98 -11.79 -24.52
C ALA A 80 -4.60 -11.04 -25.71
N PRO A 81 -5.61 -11.61 -26.37
CA PRO A 81 -6.29 -10.93 -27.48
C PRO A 81 -7.06 -9.69 -27.01
N LYS A 82 -7.58 -9.72 -25.77
CA LYS A 82 -8.25 -8.60 -25.12
C LYS A 82 -7.89 -8.52 -23.64
N VAL A 83 -7.69 -7.32 -23.13
CA VAL A 83 -7.41 -7.02 -21.72
C VAL A 83 -8.46 -6.06 -21.15
N TRP A 84 -9.04 -6.44 -20.02
CA TRP A 84 -9.93 -5.58 -19.23
C TRP A 84 -9.15 -5.02 -18.05
N VAL A 85 -9.06 -3.69 -17.96
CA VAL A 85 -8.31 -3.01 -16.90
C VAL A 85 -9.28 -2.54 -15.83
N THR A 86 -8.98 -2.80 -14.57
CA THR A 86 -9.73 -2.30 -13.42
C THR A 86 -8.78 -1.82 -12.34
N HIS A 87 -9.23 -0.92 -11.47
CA HIS A 87 -8.47 -0.29 -10.38
C HIS A 87 -7.35 0.64 -10.86
N GLY A 88 -7.07 1.68 -10.08
CA GLY A 88 -5.99 2.61 -10.35
C GLY A 88 -6.20 3.46 -11.63
N ARG A 89 -5.10 3.84 -12.29
CA ARG A 89 -5.14 4.72 -13.48
C ARG A 89 -5.33 3.91 -14.75
N GLU A 90 -6.56 3.43 -14.95
CA GLU A 90 -6.94 2.51 -16.03
C GLU A 90 -6.55 3.02 -17.42
N GLU A 91 -6.79 4.30 -17.71
CA GLU A 91 -6.54 4.92 -19.02
C GLU A 91 -5.10 4.74 -19.50
N ALA A 92 -4.12 4.84 -18.59
CA ALA A 92 -2.71 4.73 -18.94
C ALA A 92 -2.36 3.31 -19.39
N LEU A 93 -2.84 2.30 -18.66
CA LEU A 93 -2.57 0.90 -18.98
C LEU A 93 -3.34 0.46 -20.24
N VAL A 94 -4.58 0.93 -20.42
CA VAL A 94 -5.35 0.71 -21.66
C VAL A 94 -4.62 1.30 -22.86
N HIS A 95 -4.12 2.53 -22.75
CA HIS A 95 -3.36 3.16 -23.83
C HIS A 95 -2.09 2.37 -24.16
N MET A 96 -1.33 1.93 -23.15
CA MET A 96 -0.14 1.11 -23.33
C MET A 96 -0.46 -0.23 -24.02
N ALA A 97 -1.47 -0.97 -23.54
CA ALA A 97 -1.89 -2.23 -24.14
C ALA A 97 -2.27 -2.06 -25.63
N ARG A 98 -3.05 -1.02 -25.95
CA ARG A 98 -3.40 -0.68 -27.35
C ARG A 98 -2.17 -0.34 -28.20
N SER A 99 -1.17 0.35 -27.64
CA SER A 99 0.09 0.63 -28.34
C SER A 99 0.90 -0.62 -28.67
N LEU A 100 0.69 -1.70 -27.91
CA LEU A 100 1.28 -3.03 -28.16
C LEU A 100 0.43 -3.88 -29.12
N GLY A 101 -0.67 -3.34 -29.66
CA GLY A 101 -1.60 -4.04 -30.55
C GLY A 101 -2.61 -4.95 -29.84
N ILE A 102 -2.75 -4.81 -28.52
CA ILE A 102 -3.71 -5.58 -27.70
C ILE A 102 -5.03 -4.81 -27.60
N GLU A 103 -6.17 -5.46 -27.84
CA GLU A 103 -7.47 -4.85 -27.57
C GLU A 103 -7.60 -4.61 -26.06
N ALA A 104 -7.89 -3.39 -25.61
CA ALA A 104 -7.99 -3.11 -24.18
C ALA A 104 -9.06 -2.07 -23.86
N GLU A 105 -9.77 -2.27 -22.74
CA GLU A 105 -10.85 -1.41 -22.26
C GLU A 105 -10.86 -1.35 -20.73
N ALA A 106 -11.29 -0.22 -20.18
CA ALA A 106 -11.57 -0.09 -18.76
C ALA A 106 -12.83 -0.90 -18.41
N LEU A 107 -12.78 -1.64 -17.30
CA LEU A 107 -13.88 -2.43 -16.81
C LEU A 107 -14.70 -1.60 -15.82
N HIS A 108 -15.80 -1.04 -16.31
CA HIS A 108 -16.77 -0.36 -15.46
C HIS A 108 -17.63 -1.38 -14.71
N LEU A 109 -17.25 -1.72 -13.48
CA LEU A 109 -18.05 -2.56 -12.58
C LEU A 109 -19.16 -1.72 -11.94
N ALA A 110 -20.39 -1.85 -12.44
CA ALA A 110 -21.55 -1.22 -11.80
C ALA A 110 -21.78 -1.81 -10.39
N GLY A 111 -21.65 -0.98 -9.34
CA GLY A 111 -22.01 -1.33 -7.96
C GLY A 111 -20.85 -1.52 -6.96
N ARG A 112 -19.60 -1.23 -7.33
CA ARG A 112 -18.51 -1.05 -6.37
C ARG A 112 -18.10 0.42 -6.35
N GLU A 113 -18.70 1.19 -5.45
CA GLU A 113 -18.15 2.49 -5.09
C GLU A 113 -16.72 2.25 -4.56
N GLU A 114 -15.78 3.03 -5.08
CA GLU A 114 -14.35 2.93 -4.82
C GLU A 114 -14.07 3.00 -3.30
N GLU A 115 -13.85 1.85 -2.65
CA GLU A 115 -13.21 1.77 -1.34
C GLU A 115 -11.71 2.16 -1.41
N GLU A 116 -11.28 2.97 -2.40
CA GLU A 116 -9.88 3.36 -2.59
C GLU A 116 -9.46 4.55 -1.71
N GLY A 117 -10.31 4.95 -0.75
CA GLY A 117 -10.04 6.02 0.21
C GLY A 117 -9.38 5.59 1.53
N GLU A 118 -9.49 4.32 1.93
CA GLU A 118 -9.14 3.88 3.28
C GLU A 118 -8.18 2.68 3.27
N SER A 119 -6.89 2.97 3.15
CA SER A 119 -5.81 2.16 3.72
C SER A 119 -4.64 3.03 4.13
#